data_AF-G8JM40-F1
#
_entry.id   AF-G8JM40-F1
#
_cell.length_a   1.000
_cell.length_b   1.000
_cell.length_c   1.000
_cell.angle_alpha   90.00
_cell.angle_beta   90.00
_cell.angle_gamma   90.00
#
_symmetry.space_group_name_H-M   'P 1'
#
loop_
_entity.id
_entity.type
_entity.pdbx_description
1 polymer ?
#
loop_
_entity_poly.entity_id
_entity_poly.type
_entity_poly.pdbx_seq_one_letter_code
_entity_poly.pdbx_strand_id
1 'polypeptide(L)'
;MDIRRRADSEKRIVQAVGKISIQESLASKKKDMYVRGLSSNVKSGLETYRSALKECQAEMRRLRPVEGSGLRCSSWMYQVPYFRELSENVVRVSKEERELCRTQVDEYLDQLGARFTNVDHQYTTKLESMLQEMNADWELEHGEVPPKVSILKRYVFSNEKNEPVEQAAQEEKRLKLINLRVEYDNKVAAIRSLQGPKVYTLPGTPGWKELGEYFHLLQARNTILFSVDIEAYELAGSVITEVGFAIYDPRENQNLLSPEFRSFHLCPSESLGLVNEKYVPNHKSMFLMGETLVMPLAQCIEFIQGLVNYYLVPKPDIDDSYDRAIVGHDVQSDLHWLKGMFVDLPHVTGIHSDDKNCVKILDTSHLYKRLYGLKGCSLGKALRLHGIPHSYLHNAGNDAHYTLQLLMNMGDVQRRVQRGWDDLYAVHHTLQHWEELDALLSTSPNVSAISPESKSTGTKVKRTRTSRAIRNWDTHLSGMVYHENLQTFIQSIYVPESSCI
;
A
#
# COMPACT_ATOMS: atom_id res chain seq x y z
N MET A 1 49.95 20.80 26.55
CA MET A 1 49.58 19.35 26.50
C MET A 1 48.17 19.06 27.02
N ASP A 2 47.45 20.02 27.62
CA ASP A 2 46.13 19.77 28.23
C ASP A 2 44.91 19.87 27.30
N ILE A 3 45.02 20.49 26.13
CA ILE A 3 43.87 20.65 25.23
C ILE A 3 43.58 19.35 24.44
N ARG A 4 44.62 18.57 24.09
CA ARG A 4 44.44 17.28 23.39
C ARG A 4 43.89 16.17 24.29
N ARG A 5 44.18 16.17 25.59
CA ARG A 5 43.66 15.17 26.54
C ARG A 5 42.17 15.37 26.88
N ARG A 6 41.66 16.60 26.82
CA ARG A 6 40.21 16.88 26.97
C ARG A 6 39.39 16.45 25.75
N ALA A 7 39.90 16.67 24.53
CA ALA A 7 39.19 16.26 23.31
C ALA A 7 39.08 14.71 23.16
N ASP A 8 40.10 13.96 23.59
CA ASP A 8 40.06 12.48 23.52
C ASP A 8 39.21 11.85 24.64
N SER A 9 39.05 12.51 25.79
CA SER A 9 38.16 12.05 26.86
C SER A 9 36.69 12.34 26.53
N GLU A 10 36.38 13.49 25.94
CA GLU A 10 35.03 13.81 25.45
C GLU A 10 34.58 12.88 24.30
N LYS A 11 35.47 12.56 23.35
CA LYS A 11 35.16 11.56 22.30
C LYS A 11 34.90 10.16 22.84
N ARG A 12 35.63 9.73 23.87
CA ARG A 12 35.42 8.43 24.52
C ARG A 12 34.14 8.38 25.35
N ILE A 13 33.77 9.47 26.02
CA ILE A 13 32.51 9.58 26.77
C ILE A 13 31.32 9.62 25.80
N VAL A 14 31.40 10.35 24.68
CA VAL A 14 30.32 10.37 23.67
C VAL A 14 30.16 9.00 22.97
N GLN A 15 31.25 8.27 22.71
CA GLN A 15 31.17 6.90 22.18
C GLN A 15 30.67 5.87 23.21
N ALA A 16 31.00 6.04 24.50
CA ALA A 16 30.53 5.15 25.56
C ALA A 16 29.05 5.41 25.91
N VAL A 17 28.64 6.68 26.02
CA VAL A 17 27.23 7.08 26.24
C VAL A 17 26.37 6.72 25.03
N GLY A 18 26.89 6.83 23.81
CA GLY A 18 26.23 6.33 22.59
C GLY A 18 26.06 4.81 22.57
N LYS A 19 27.04 4.03 23.04
CA LYS A 19 26.94 2.56 23.12
C LYS A 19 26.05 2.08 24.28
N ILE A 20 26.09 2.75 25.43
CA ILE A 20 25.24 2.45 26.59
C ILE A 20 23.79 2.82 26.30
N SER A 21 23.52 3.96 25.65
CA SER A 21 22.16 4.33 25.20
C SER A 21 21.57 3.36 24.17
N ILE A 22 22.40 2.83 23.26
CA ILE A 22 21.96 1.79 22.31
C ILE A 22 21.71 0.45 23.02
N GLN A 23 22.60 0.01 23.93
CA GLN A 23 22.42 -1.26 24.67
C GLN A 23 21.29 -1.20 25.72
N GLU A 24 21.08 -0.07 26.40
CA GLU A 24 19.97 0.12 27.35
C GLU A 24 18.63 0.33 26.64
N SER A 25 18.61 0.87 25.42
CA SER A 25 17.39 0.87 24.59
C SER A 25 17.06 -0.52 24.05
N LEU A 26 18.07 -1.33 23.71
CA LEU A 26 17.89 -2.74 23.31
C LEU A 26 17.48 -3.63 24.50
N ALA A 27 17.92 -3.31 25.72
CA ALA A 27 17.57 -4.06 26.93
C ALA A 27 16.23 -3.62 27.56
N SER A 28 15.80 -2.37 27.40
CA SER A 28 14.54 -1.86 27.99
C SER A 28 13.35 -1.82 27.03
N LYS A 29 13.53 -2.10 25.73
CA LYS A 29 12.45 -2.22 24.74
C LYS A 29 12.09 -3.66 24.34
N LYS A 30 12.47 -4.66 25.15
CA LYS A 30 11.78 -5.96 25.18
C LYS A 30 10.42 -5.82 25.88
N LYS A 31 9.53 -4.97 25.35
CA LYS A 31 8.11 -5.14 25.63
C LYS A 31 7.69 -6.27 24.69
N ASP A 32 8.00 -7.49 25.13
CA ASP A 32 8.09 -8.69 24.32
C ASP A 32 6.85 -8.85 23.45
N MET A 33 7.06 -8.80 22.14
CA MET A 33 6.09 -9.28 21.18
C MET A 33 5.91 -10.78 21.46
N TYR A 34 4.83 -11.12 22.16
CA TYR A 34 4.58 -12.47 22.61
C TYR A 34 4.16 -13.34 21.42
N VAL A 35 5.03 -14.28 21.06
CA VAL A 35 4.75 -15.28 20.02
C VAL A 35 4.56 -16.64 20.68
N ARG A 36 3.35 -17.19 20.56
CA ARG A 36 3.02 -18.50 21.14
C ARG A 36 3.81 -19.59 20.41
N GLY A 37 4.39 -20.52 21.17
CA GLY A 37 5.17 -21.64 20.61
C GLY A 37 6.57 -21.27 20.12
N LEU A 38 6.99 -20.00 20.21
CA LEU A 38 8.34 -19.60 19.79
C LEU A 38 9.39 -20.11 20.78
N SER A 39 10.34 -20.89 20.27
CA SER A 39 11.49 -21.35 21.06
C SER A 39 12.44 -20.21 21.38
N SER A 40 13.01 -20.21 22.59
CA SER A 40 14.03 -19.24 23.03
C SER A 40 15.30 -19.25 22.16
N ASN A 41 15.50 -20.29 21.36
CA ASN A 41 16.68 -20.47 20.52
C ASN A 41 16.55 -19.82 19.13
N VAL A 42 15.35 -19.35 18.76
CA VAL A 42 15.14 -18.69 17.47
C VAL A 42 15.83 -17.34 17.48
N LYS A 43 16.82 -17.17 16.59
CA LYS A 43 17.54 -15.91 16.42
C LYS A 43 16.80 -15.02 15.44
N SER A 44 16.91 -13.72 15.66
CA SER A 44 16.39 -12.70 14.75
C SER A 44 17.37 -11.55 14.63
N GLY A 45 17.40 -10.92 13.46
CA GLY A 45 18.25 -9.78 13.16
C GLY A 45 18.63 -9.69 11.69
N LEU A 46 19.27 -8.57 11.33
CA LEU A 46 19.66 -8.26 9.96
C LEU A 46 20.54 -9.35 9.32
N GLU A 47 21.54 -9.84 10.06
CA GLU A 47 22.46 -10.88 9.57
C GLU A 47 21.76 -12.24 9.48
N THR A 48 20.90 -12.57 10.44
CA THR A 48 20.12 -13.81 10.45
C THR A 48 19.22 -13.89 9.22
N TYR A 49 18.45 -12.83 8.93
CA TYR A 49 17.61 -12.76 7.74
C TYR A 49 18.42 -12.88 6.45
N ARG A 50 19.55 -12.17 6.35
CA ARG A 50 20.41 -12.23 5.16
C ARG A 50 21.04 -13.60 4.96
N SER A 51 21.38 -14.32 6.02
CA SER A 51 21.88 -15.71 5.93
C SER A 51 20.78 -16.63 5.41
N ALA A 52 19.60 -16.58 6.03
CA ALA A 52 18.45 -17.39 5.63
C ALA A 52 18.06 -17.15 4.17
N LEU A 53 18.06 -15.89 3.71
CA LEU A 53 17.77 -15.56 2.31
C LEU A 53 18.82 -16.15 1.35
N LYS A 54 20.12 -16.12 1.71
CA LYS A 54 21.18 -16.74 0.92
C LYS A 54 21.06 -18.26 0.87
N GLU A 55 20.67 -18.88 1.99
CA GLU A 55 20.42 -20.32 2.07
C GLU A 55 19.24 -20.71 1.17
N CYS A 56 18.13 -19.96 1.22
CA CYS A 56 17.00 -20.14 0.31
C CYS A 56 17.44 -20.00 -1.16
N GLN A 57 18.27 -19.01 -1.47
CA GLN A 57 18.79 -18.82 -2.82
C GLN A 57 19.64 -20.02 -3.29
N ALA A 58 20.49 -20.55 -2.41
CA ALA A 58 21.32 -21.71 -2.72
C ALA A 58 20.47 -22.96 -2.96
N GLU A 59 19.43 -23.16 -2.14
CA GLU A 59 18.52 -24.29 -2.29
C GLU A 59 17.69 -24.19 -3.57
N MET A 60 17.17 -23.01 -3.90
CA MET A 60 16.48 -22.79 -5.18
C MET A 60 17.37 -23.04 -6.40
N ARG A 61 18.68 -22.77 -6.31
CA ARG A 61 19.64 -23.11 -7.38
C ARG A 61 19.86 -24.61 -7.53
N ARG A 62 19.85 -25.36 -6.42
CA ARG A 62 19.96 -26.83 -6.44
C ARG A 62 18.71 -27.49 -7.01
N LEU A 63 17.55 -26.95 -6.66
CA LEU A 63 16.24 -27.46 -7.03
C LEU A 63 15.76 -27.02 -8.43
N ARG A 64 16.61 -26.35 -9.22
CA ARG A 64 16.23 -25.85 -10.54
C ARG A 64 15.60 -26.98 -11.38
N PRO A 65 14.40 -26.74 -11.94
CA PRO A 65 13.83 -27.67 -12.90
C PRO A 65 14.72 -27.74 -14.14
N VAL A 66 14.84 -28.93 -14.73
CA VAL A 66 15.34 -29.09 -16.10
C VAL A 66 14.41 -28.27 -17.01
N GLU A 67 14.99 -27.49 -17.93
CA GLU A 67 14.24 -26.70 -18.91
C GLU A 67 13.12 -27.55 -19.54
N GLY A 68 11.87 -27.09 -19.42
CA GLY A 68 10.69 -27.79 -19.96
C GLY A 68 9.85 -28.58 -18.95
N SER A 69 10.24 -28.67 -17.68
CA SER A 69 9.29 -29.09 -16.63
C SER A 69 8.44 -27.88 -16.23
N GLY A 70 7.15 -27.93 -16.58
CA GLY A 70 6.16 -26.93 -16.17
C GLY A 70 6.24 -26.64 -14.67
N LEU A 71 5.72 -25.48 -14.26
CA LEU A 71 5.71 -24.98 -12.88
C LEU A 71 5.61 -26.13 -11.87
N ARG A 72 6.29 -26.02 -10.72
CA ARG A 72 6.01 -26.87 -9.54
C ARG A 72 4.53 -26.69 -9.17
N CYS A 73 3.65 -27.42 -9.82
CA CYS A 73 2.19 -27.21 -9.85
C CYS A 73 1.48 -27.74 -8.60
N SER A 74 2.21 -28.22 -7.59
CA SER A 74 1.61 -28.63 -6.33
C SER A 74 1.55 -27.45 -5.37
N SER A 75 0.34 -27.13 -4.90
CA SER A 75 0.11 -26.24 -3.76
C SER A 75 -0.18 -27.06 -2.52
N TRP A 76 0.36 -26.64 -1.37
CA TRP A 76 0.02 -27.22 -0.07
C TRP A 76 -1.47 -27.08 0.28
N MET A 77 -2.16 -26.11 -0.35
CA MET A 77 -3.59 -25.89 -0.18
C MET A 77 -4.41 -27.16 -0.45
N TYR A 78 -4.01 -27.97 -1.44
CA TYR A 78 -4.70 -29.23 -1.79
C TYR A 78 -4.63 -30.32 -0.71
N GLN A 79 -3.77 -30.14 0.30
CA GLN A 79 -3.71 -31.04 1.46
C GLN A 79 -4.86 -30.77 2.44
N VAL A 80 -5.45 -29.58 2.41
CA VAL A 80 -6.61 -29.21 3.21
C VAL A 80 -7.88 -29.65 2.46
N PRO A 81 -8.75 -30.49 3.04
CA PRO A 81 -9.93 -31.03 2.35
C PRO A 81 -10.81 -29.94 1.73
N TYR A 82 -11.06 -28.88 2.51
CA TYR A 82 -11.85 -27.74 2.07
C TYR A 82 -11.37 -27.13 0.74
N PHE A 83 -10.08 -26.83 0.61
CA PHE A 83 -9.53 -26.23 -0.62
C PHE A 83 -9.46 -27.23 -1.76
N ARG A 84 -9.33 -28.53 -1.48
CA ARG A 84 -9.42 -29.55 -2.52
C ARG A 84 -10.81 -29.54 -3.15
N GLU A 85 -11.85 -29.63 -2.33
CA GLU A 85 -13.26 -29.59 -2.76
C GLU A 85 -13.61 -28.28 -3.47
N LEU A 86 -13.19 -27.15 -2.91
CA LEU A 86 -13.41 -25.83 -3.52
C LEU A 86 -12.80 -25.76 -4.93
N SER A 87 -11.63 -26.37 -5.14
CA SER A 87 -10.95 -26.36 -6.43
C SER A 87 -11.60 -27.25 -7.49
N GLU A 88 -12.55 -28.10 -7.09
CA GLU A 88 -13.36 -28.96 -7.96
C GLU A 88 -14.72 -28.30 -8.27
N ASN A 89 -15.22 -27.45 -7.36
CA ASN A 89 -16.44 -26.67 -7.50
C ASN A 89 -16.24 -25.44 -8.42
N VAL A 90 -16.14 -25.70 -9.73
CA VAL A 90 -16.15 -24.63 -10.73
C VAL A 90 -17.57 -24.10 -10.87
N VAL A 91 -17.76 -22.83 -10.55
CA VAL A 91 -19.02 -22.17 -10.79
C VAL A 91 -18.91 -21.26 -12.00
N ARG A 92 -19.94 -21.32 -12.84
CA ARG A 92 -20.00 -20.57 -14.08
C ARG A 92 -21.08 -19.52 -13.96
N VAL A 93 -20.66 -18.25 -13.95
CA VAL A 93 -21.56 -17.13 -14.22
C VAL A 93 -22.11 -17.30 -15.64
N SER A 94 -23.44 -17.27 -15.80
CA SER A 94 -24.10 -17.45 -17.09
C SER A 94 -23.71 -16.35 -18.08
N LYS A 95 -23.86 -16.61 -19.39
CA LYS A 95 -23.55 -15.61 -20.41
C LYS A 95 -24.48 -14.40 -20.29
N GLU A 96 -25.73 -14.65 -19.95
CA GLU A 96 -26.79 -13.67 -19.75
C GLU A 96 -26.46 -12.73 -18.59
N GLU A 97 -26.01 -13.26 -17.45
CA GLU A 97 -25.58 -12.45 -16.30
C GLU A 97 -24.35 -11.59 -16.63
N ARG A 98 -23.36 -12.16 -17.34
CA ARG A 98 -22.17 -11.41 -17.76
C ARG A 98 -22.53 -10.25 -18.69
N GLU A 99 -23.43 -10.48 -19.64
CA GLU A 99 -23.88 -9.44 -20.57
C GLU A 99 -24.67 -8.35 -19.84
N LEU A 100 -25.55 -8.73 -18.91
CA LEU A 100 -26.28 -7.78 -18.08
C LEU A 100 -25.33 -6.89 -17.25
N CYS A 101 -24.33 -7.50 -16.58
CA CYS A 101 -23.32 -6.75 -15.85
C CYS A 101 -22.52 -5.80 -16.77
N ARG A 102 -22.19 -6.25 -17.98
CA ARG A 102 -21.49 -5.41 -18.96
C ARG A 102 -22.34 -4.21 -19.38
N THR A 103 -23.61 -4.42 -19.76
CA THR A 103 -24.52 -3.33 -20.13
C THR A 103 -24.68 -2.31 -18.99
N GLN A 104 -24.83 -2.77 -17.75
CA GLN A 104 -24.92 -1.88 -16.59
C GLN A 104 -23.67 -1.00 -16.41
N VAL A 105 -22.49 -1.56 -16.63
CA VAL A 105 -21.23 -0.81 -16.56
C VAL A 105 -21.11 0.18 -17.72
N ASP A 106 -21.48 -0.23 -18.93
CA ASP A 106 -21.42 0.63 -20.13
C ASP A 106 -22.33 1.85 -19.98
N GLU A 107 -23.59 1.64 -19.57
CA GLU A 107 -24.53 2.73 -19.30
C GLU A 107 -24.03 3.68 -18.21
N TYR A 108 -23.39 3.14 -17.17
CA TYR A 108 -22.79 3.95 -16.11
C TYR A 108 -21.60 4.76 -16.63
N LEU A 109 -20.72 4.15 -17.44
CA LEU A 109 -19.58 4.83 -18.04
C LEU A 109 -20.04 5.97 -18.95
N ASP A 110 -21.09 5.79 -19.75
CA ASP A 110 -21.64 6.86 -20.59
C ASP A 110 -22.09 8.07 -19.75
N GLN A 111 -22.82 7.80 -18.66
CA GLN A 111 -23.26 8.85 -17.72
C GLN A 111 -22.07 9.53 -17.01
N LEU A 112 -21.09 8.73 -16.56
CA LEU A 112 -19.88 9.24 -15.92
C LEU A 112 -19.07 10.11 -16.87
N GLY A 113 -18.95 9.68 -18.14
CA GLY A 113 -18.24 10.37 -19.19
C GLY A 113 -18.84 11.75 -19.46
N ALA A 114 -20.16 11.83 -19.63
CA ALA A 114 -20.86 13.10 -19.79
C ALA A 114 -20.63 14.05 -18.60
N ARG A 115 -20.67 13.54 -17.36
CA ARG A 115 -20.37 14.33 -16.15
C ARG A 115 -18.94 14.84 -16.15
N PHE A 116 -17.97 13.98 -16.42
CA PHE A 116 -16.54 14.34 -16.40
C PHE A 116 -16.21 15.35 -17.50
N THR A 117 -16.76 15.19 -18.71
CA THR A 117 -16.60 16.19 -19.78
C THR A 117 -17.17 17.55 -19.40
N ASN A 118 -18.32 17.60 -18.73
CA ASN A 118 -18.89 18.86 -18.25
C ASN A 118 -18.02 19.52 -17.17
N VAL A 119 -17.52 18.75 -16.19
CA VAL A 119 -16.61 19.27 -15.16
C VAL A 119 -15.31 19.78 -15.77
N ASP A 120 -14.72 19.04 -16.71
CA ASP A 120 -13.49 19.44 -17.40
C ASP A 120 -13.68 20.73 -18.21
N HIS A 121 -14.82 20.86 -18.90
CA HIS A 121 -15.17 22.08 -19.63
C HIS A 121 -15.29 23.29 -18.68
N GLN A 122 -16.05 23.16 -17.58
CA GLN A 122 -16.20 24.22 -16.59
C GLN A 122 -14.87 24.62 -15.96
N TYR A 123 -14.05 23.63 -15.58
CA TYR A 123 -12.71 23.84 -15.04
C TYR A 123 -11.82 24.59 -16.03
N THR A 124 -11.79 24.15 -17.29
CA THR A 124 -10.93 24.73 -18.33
C THR A 124 -11.34 26.16 -18.66
N THR A 125 -12.63 26.43 -18.89
CA THR A 125 -13.12 27.79 -19.19
C THR A 125 -12.81 28.76 -18.05
N LYS A 126 -13.03 28.33 -16.80
CA LYS A 126 -12.72 29.18 -15.64
C LYS A 126 -11.22 29.43 -15.50
N LEU A 127 -10.40 28.39 -15.67
CA LEU A 127 -8.94 28.49 -15.59
C LEU A 127 -8.40 29.43 -16.68
N GLU A 128 -8.87 29.31 -17.92
CA GLU A 128 -8.45 30.17 -19.03
C GLU A 128 -8.79 31.63 -18.76
N SER A 129 -10.01 31.93 -18.30
CA SER A 129 -10.42 33.30 -17.93
C SER A 129 -9.50 33.91 -16.86
N MET A 130 -9.19 33.16 -15.80
CA MET A 130 -8.33 33.65 -14.72
C MET A 130 -6.87 33.81 -15.15
N LEU A 131 -6.37 32.91 -16.00
CA LEU A 131 -5.02 33.04 -16.54
C LEU A 131 -4.91 34.22 -17.51
N GLN A 132 -5.96 34.53 -18.27
CA GLN A 132 -6.01 35.71 -19.13
C GLN A 132 -5.98 37.00 -18.30
N GLU A 133 -6.79 37.11 -17.25
CA GLU A 133 -6.79 38.25 -16.32
C GLU A 133 -5.42 38.42 -15.65
N MET A 134 -4.86 37.34 -15.09
CA MET A 134 -3.53 37.36 -14.48
C MET A 134 -2.42 37.72 -15.47
N ASN A 135 -2.52 37.29 -16.74
CA ASN A 135 -1.55 37.67 -17.78
C ASN A 135 -1.64 39.16 -18.11
N ALA A 136 -2.85 39.70 -18.22
CA ALA A 136 -3.05 41.12 -18.48
C ALA A 136 -2.48 41.98 -17.34
N ASP A 137 -2.75 41.61 -16.09
CA ASP A 137 -2.20 42.27 -14.91
C ASP A 137 -0.67 42.18 -14.87
N TRP A 138 -0.12 41.02 -15.21
CA TRP A 138 1.33 40.83 -15.29
C TRP A 138 1.97 41.74 -16.35
N GLU A 139 1.39 41.79 -17.55
CA GLU A 139 1.91 42.61 -18.65
C GLU A 139 1.86 44.11 -18.33
N LEU A 140 0.84 44.56 -17.59
CA LEU A 140 0.73 45.94 -17.11
C LEU A 140 1.82 46.30 -16.09
N GLU A 141 2.15 45.40 -15.17
CA GLU A 141 3.08 45.66 -14.08
C GLU A 141 4.56 45.40 -14.47
N HIS A 142 4.81 44.36 -15.27
CA HIS A 142 6.14 43.82 -15.52
C HIS A 142 6.54 43.80 -17.01
N GLY A 143 5.60 44.05 -17.93
CA GLY A 143 5.80 43.87 -19.37
C GLY A 143 5.73 42.41 -19.81
N GLU A 144 6.36 42.09 -20.95
CA GLU A 144 6.29 40.74 -21.54
C GLU A 144 6.72 39.63 -20.57
N VAL A 145 5.98 38.52 -20.58
CA VAL A 145 6.29 37.33 -19.78
C VAL A 145 7.67 36.79 -20.17
N PRO A 146 8.63 36.67 -19.23
CA PRO A 146 9.96 36.15 -19.56
C PRO A 146 9.92 34.71 -20.10
N PRO A 147 10.89 34.29 -20.93
CA PRO A 147 10.98 32.91 -21.41
C PRO A 147 11.10 31.88 -20.28
N LYS A 148 10.78 30.61 -20.56
CA LYS A 148 10.92 29.52 -19.59
C LYS A 148 12.35 29.43 -19.04
N VAL A 149 12.48 29.08 -17.77
CA VAL A 149 13.78 28.93 -17.08
C VAL A 149 14.73 27.99 -17.82
N SER A 150 14.23 26.93 -18.45
CA SER A 150 15.04 26.00 -19.25
C SER A 150 15.71 26.65 -20.46
N ILE A 151 15.04 27.63 -21.08
CA ILE A 151 15.57 28.42 -22.20
C ILE A 151 16.58 29.44 -21.67
N LEU A 152 16.22 30.16 -20.60
CA LEU A 152 17.11 31.13 -19.94
C LEU A 152 18.39 30.49 -19.39
N LYS A 153 18.35 29.21 -18.99
CA LYS A 153 19.52 28.45 -18.57
C LYS A 153 20.40 27.98 -19.73
N ARG A 154 19.83 27.82 -20.94
CA ARG A 154 20.54 27.34 -22.14
C ARG A 154 21.21 28.47 -22.92
N TYR A 155 20.88 29.72 -22.66
CA TYR A 155 21.70 30.85 -23.12
C TYR A 155 23.10 30.75 -22.51
N VAL A 156 23.96 29.97 -23.16
CA VAL A 156 25.40 29.94 -22.96
C VAL A 156 25.93 31.18 -23.70
N PHE A 157 26.61 32.07 -22.99
CA PHE A 157 27.22 33.25 -23.58
C PHE A 157 28.24 32.82 -24.64
N SER A 158 27.86 32.87 -25.91
CA SER A 158 28.70 32.44 -27.03
C SER A 158 29.80 33.45 -27.41
N ASN A 159 30.16 34.38 -26.52
CA ASN A 159 31.14 35.43 -26.81
C ASN A 159 32.28 35.41 -25.79
N GLU A 160 33.31 34.61 -26.06
CA GLU A 160 34.64 34.68 -25.41
C GLU A 160 35.38 36.01 -25.64
N LYS A 161 34.75 36.98 -26.34
CA LYS A 161 35.35 38.27 -26.72
C LYS A 161 34.78 39.49 -26.01
N ASN A 162 33.81 39.32 -25.12
CA ASN A 162 33.23 40.46 -24.38
C ASN A 162 34.06 40.80 -23.14
N GLU A 163 34.16 42.09 -22.82
CA GLU A 163 34.81 42.59 -21.61
C GLU A 163 34.14 42.02 -20.32
N PRO A 164 34.88 41.79 -19.22
CA PRO A 164 34.35 41.21 -17.98
C PRO A 164 33.12 41.95 -17.41
N VAL A 165 33.06 43.27 -17.61
CA VAL A 165 31.96 44.12 -17.15
C VAL A 165 30.67 43.85 -17.91
N GLU A 166 30.74 43.59 -19.22
CA GLU A 166 29.57 43.25 -20.04
C GLU A 166 29.03 41.86 -19.70
N GLN A 167 29.92 40.91 -19.40
CA GLN A 167 29.52 39.56 -18.97
C GLN A 167 28.77 39.60 -17.63
N ALA A 168 29.26 40.39 -16.67
CA ALA A 168 28.60 40.56 -15.39
C ALA A 168 27.21 41.21 -15.52
N ALA A 169 27.09 42.27 -16.33
CA ALA A 169 25.80 42.93 -16.58
C ALA A 169 24.78 42.02 -17.29
N GLN A 170 25.26 41.18 -18.21
CA GLN A 170 24.41 40.21 -18.91
C GLN A 170 23.92 39.09 -17.97
N GLU A 171 24.78 38.60 -17.08
CA GLU A 171 24.38 37.60 -16.08
C GLU A 171 23.40 38.18 -15.06
N GLU A 172 23.59 39.42 -14.62
CA GLU A 172 22.64 40.12 -13.75
C GLU A 172 21.26 40.26 -14.41
N LYS A 173 21.23 40.66 -15.69
CA LYS A 173 19.99 40.73 -16.48
C LYS A 173 19.31 39.37 -16.60
N ARG A 174 20.07 38.30 -16.82
CA ARG A 174 19.56 36.92 -16.90
C ARG A 174 18.97 36.46 -15.57
N LEU A 175 19.65 36.69 -14.45
CA LEU A 175 19.15 36.36 -13.11
C LEU A 175 17.84 37.10 -12.80
N LYS A 176 17.75 38.39 -13.19
CA LYS A 176 16.52 39.16 -13.05
C LYS A 176 15.35 38.54 -13.84
N LEU A 177 15.57 38.13 -15.08
CA LEU A 177 14.55 37.44 -15.90
C LEU A 177 14.14 36.09 -15.30
N ILE A 178 15.09 35.33 -14.74
CA ILE A 178 14.79 34.06 -14.07
C ILE A 178 13.90 34.30 -12.84
N ASN A 179 14.20 35.31 -12.02
CA ASN A 179 13.39 35.62 -10.84
C ASN A 179 11.96 36.04 -11.22
N LEU A 180 11.82 36.93 -12.21
CA LEU A 180 10.50 37.31 -12.74
C LEU A 180 9.74 36.09 -13.31
N ARG A 181 10.43 35.20 -14.02
CA ARG A 181 9.81 33.97 -14.54
C ARG A 181 9.29 33.07 -13.42
N VAL A 182 10.09 32.89 -12.37
CA VAL A 182 9.72 32.05 -11.22
C VAL A 182 8.51 32.65 -10.51
N GLU A 183 8.47 33.97 -10.33
CA GLU A 183 7.31 34.64 -9.74
C GLU A 183 6.04 34.44 -10.59
N TYR A 184 6.14 34.63 -11.91
CA TYR A 184 5.04 34.37 -12.84
C TYR A 184 4.57 32.91 -12.75
N ASP A 185 5.48 31.94 -12.84
CA ASP A 185 5.15 30.52 -12.78
C ASP A 185 4.51 30.16 -11.41
N ASN A 186 4.91 30.82 -10.32
CA ASN A 186 4.27 30.66 -9.00
C ASN A 186 2.84 31.21 -8.97
N LYS A 187 2.58 32.38 -9.57
CA LYS A 187 1.22 32.93 -9.71
C LYS A 187 0.32 31.99 -10.53
N VAL A 188 0.83 31.47 -11.65
CA VAL A 188 0.13 30.46 -12.46
C VAL A 188 -0.15 29.19 -11.67
N ALA A 189 0.83 28.70 -10.90
CA ALA A 189 0.66 27.52 -10.05
C ALA A 189 -0.39 27.74 -8.94
N ALA A 190 -0.41 28.93 -8.33
CA ALA A 190 -1.40 29.30 -7.33
C ALA A 190 -2.82 29.28 -7.92
N ILE A 191 -3.03 29.90 -9.10
CA ILE A 191 -4.32 29.88 -9.78
C ILE A 191 -4.78 28.44 -10.06
N ARG A 192 -3.88 27.60 -10.60
CA ARG A 192 -4.17 26.19 -10.87
C ARG A 192 -4.49 25.39 -9.60
N SER A 193 -3.88 25.72 -8.48
CA SER A 193 -4.13 25.06 -7.19
C SER A 193 -5.42 25.51 -6.51
N LEU A 194 -5.90 26.72 -6.82
CA LEU A 194 -7.13 27.30 -6.24
C LEU A 194 -8.39 26.89 -7.01
N GLN A 195 -8.25 26.33 -8.22
CA GLN A 195 -9.40 25.88 -9.01
C GLN A 195 -9.85 24.49 -8.60
N GLY A 196 -11.14 24.23 -8.87
CA GLY A 196 -11.85 23.01 -8.49
C GLY A 196 -11.26 21.71 -9.07
N PRO A 197 -12.03 20.61 -9.07
CA PRO A 197 -11.51 19.31 -9.42
C PRO A 197 -10.96 19.27 -10.83
N LYS A 198 -9.69 18.90 -10.97
CA LYS A 198 -9.12 18.51 -12.26
C LYS A 198 -9.67 17.13 -12.63
N VAL A 199 -10.09 16.98 -13.88
CA VAL A 199 -10.46 15.68 -14.45
C VAL A 199 -9.19 14.99 -14.98
N TYR A 200 -8.98 13.73 -14.60
CA TYR A 200 -7.76 12.98 -14.94
C TYR A 200 -7.97 11.96 -16.05
N THR A 201 -9.22 11.59 -16.33
CA THR A 201 -9.60 10.65 -17.38
C THR A 201 -10.84 11.15 -18.09
N LEU A 202 -10.84 11.10 -19.42
CA LEU A 202 -11.96 11.52 -20.26
C LEU A 202 -12.30 10.43 -21.27
N PRO A 203 -13.57 10.32 -21.71
CA PRO A 203 -13.98 9.39 -22.76
C PRO A 203 -13.06 9.42 -23.98
N GLY A 204 -12.71 8.23 -24.50
CA GLY A 204 -11.82 8.08 -25.65
C GLY A 204 -10.31 8.10 -25.32
N THR A 205 -9.92 8.40 -24.08
CA THR A 205 -8.50 8.31 -23.66
C THR A 205 -8.11 6.89 -23.24
N PRO A 206 -6.83 6.50 -23.29
CA PRO A 206 -6.37 5.20 -22.77
C PRO A 206 -6.75 4.98 -21.31
N GLY A 207 -6.62 6.02 -20.47
CA GLY A 207 -7.00 5.94 -19.05
C GLY A 207 -8.49 5.71 -18.82
N TRP A 208 -9.35 6.12 -19.77
CA TRP A 208 -10.79 5.82 -19.71
C TRP A 208 -11.08 4.37 -20.06
N LYS A 209 -10.37 3.82 -21.04
CA LYS A 209 -10.46 2.39 -21.36
C LYS A 209 -10.02 1.54 -20.16
N GLU A 210 -8.90 1.89 -19.52
CA GLU A 210 -8.45 1.25 -18.27
C GLU A 210 -9.54 1.29 -17.20
N LEU A 211 -10.13 2.47 -16.97
CA LEU A 211 -11.19 2.66 -15.99
C LEU A 211 -12.40 1.75 -16.26
N GLY A 212 -12.82 1.63 -17.52
CA GLY A 212 -13.91 0.73 -17.90
C GLY A 212 -13.58 -0.74 -17.64
N GLU A 213 -12.35 -1.17 -17.93
CA GLU A 213 -11.91 -2.54 -17.63
C GLU A 213 -11.92 -2.86 -16.14
N TYR A 214 -11.55 -1.90 -15.26
CA TYR A 214 -11.69 -2.06 -13.82
C TYR A 214 -13.14 -2.36 -13.43
N PHE A 215 -14.08 -1.56 -13.94
CA PHE A 215 -15.50 -1.73 -13.60
C PHE A 215 -16.08 -3.02 -14.16
N HIS A 216 -15.75 -3.41 -15.39
CA HIS A 216 -16.22 -4.69 -15.94
C HIS A 216 -15.70 -5.89 -15.14
N LEU A 217 -14.42 -5.92 -14.78
CA LEU A 217 -13.81 -7.02 -14.02
C LEU A 217 -14.42 -7.18 -12.63
N LEU A 218 -14.69 -6.06 -11.96
CA LEU A 218 -15.20 -6.05 -10.59
C LEU A 218 -16.71 -6.28 -10.53
N GLN A 219 -17.49 -5.68 -11.45
CA GLN A 219 -18.95 -5.82 -11.46
C GLN A 219 -19.38 -7.25 -11.77
N ALA A 220 -18.65 -7.97 -12.65
CA ALA A 220 -18.95 -9.35 -12.98
C ALA A 220 -18.72 -10.33 -11.81
N ARG A 221 -17.97 -9.93 -10.78
CA ARG A 221 -17.60 -10.77 -9.61
C ARG A 221 -17.07 -12.17 -9.98
N ASN A 222 -16.41 -12.28 -11.13
CA ASN A 222 -15.87 -13.52 -11.69
C ASN A 222 -14.33 -13.49 -11.77
N THR A 223 -13.70 -12.70 -10.91
CA THR A 223 -12.24 -12.54 -10.84
C THR A 223 -11.75 -12.97 -9.48
N ILE A 224 -10.77 -13.88 -9.42
CA ILE A 224 -10.01 -14.15 -8.21
C ILE A 224 -9.09 -12.95 -7.96
N LEU A 225 -9.33 -12.24 -6.87
CA LEU A 225 -8.55 -11.06 -6.49
C LEU A 225 -7.56 -11.46 -5.39
N PHE A 226 -6.27 -11.32 -5.67
CA PHE A 226 -5.18 -11.68 -4.79
C PHE A 226 -4.47 -10.41 -4.32
N SER A 227 -4.92 -9.85 -3.20
CA SER A 227 -4.33 -8.65 -2.62
C SER A 227 -3.07 -8.98 -1.83
N VAL A 228 -2.03 -8.16 -2.01
CA VAL A 228 -0.76 -8.27 -1.30
C VAL A 228 -0.31 -6.90 -0.81
N ASP A 229 0.32 -6.90 0.36
CA ASP A 229 1.05 -5.76 0.93
C ASP A 229 2.27 -6.30 1.69
N ILE A 230 3.41 -5.63 1.61
CA ILE A 230 4.67 -6.06 2.21
C ILE A 230 5.30 -4.90 2.98
N GLU A 231 5.59 -5.15 4.26
CA GLU A 231 6.38 -4.22 5.05
C GLU A 231 7.86 -4.62 5.03
N ALA A 232 8.69 -3.62 4.76
CA ALA A 232 10.14 -3.74 4.78
C ALA A 232 10.73 -2.96 5.95
N TYR A 233 11.91 -3.38 6.42
CA TYR A 233 12.57 -2.72 7.53
C TYR A 233 13.05 -1.32 7.14
N GLU A 234 12.65 -0.30 7.90
CA GLU A 234 12.86 1.11 7.56
C GLU A 234 14.34 1.54 7.49
N LEU A 235 15.24 0.79 8.13
CA LEU A 235 16.69 1.03 8.06
C LEU A 235 17.40 0.17 7.00
N ALA A 236 16.73 -0.82 6.43
CA ALA A 236 17.26 -1.68 5.38
C ALA A 236 16.12 -2.28 4.53
N GLY A 237 15.65 -1.54 3.53
CA GLY A 237 14.48 -1.89 2.70
C GLY A 237 14.58 -3.16 1.83
N SER A 238 15.69 -3.91 1.93
CA SER A 238 15.83 -5.25 1.34
C SER A 238 15.45 -6.39 2.32
N VAL A 239 15.08 -6.04 3.56
CA VAL A 239 14.70 -6.97 4.61
C VAL A 239 13.21 -6.87 4.83
N ILE A 240 12.51 -7.97 4.58
CA ILE A 240 11.06 -8.04 4.72
C ILE A 240 10.74 -8.41 6.15
N THR A 241 9.86 -7.63 6.78
CA THR A 241 9.43 -7.85 8.16
C THR A 241 8.07 -8.53 8.23
N GLU A 242 7.20 -8.24 7.28
CA GLU A 242 5.82 -8.72 7.26
C GLU A 242 5.35 -8.90 5.82
N VAL A 243 4.49 -9.90 5.59
CA VAL A 243 3.82 -10.11 4.31
C VAL A 243 2.34 -10.35 4.57
N GLY A 244 1.49 -9.52 3.99
CA GLY A 244 0.04 -9.62 4.10
C GLY A 244 -0.59 -10.10 2.82
N PHE A 245 -1.64 -10.91 2.96
CA PHE A 245 -2.50 -11.30 1.85
C PHE A 245 -3.96 -11.14 2.23
N ALA A 246 -4.78 -10.79 1.24
CA ALA A 246 -6.23 -10.94 1.30
C ALA A 246 -6.74 -11.43 -0.05
N ILE A 247 -7.52 -12.51 -0.04
CA ILE A 247 -8.01 -13.15 -1.25
C ILE A 247 -9.53 -13.09 -1.27
N TYR A 248 -10.09 -12.60 -2.38
CA TYR A 248 -11.48 -12.79 -2.75
C TYR A 248 -11.54 -13.88 -3.81
N ASP A 249 -12.26 -14.95 -3.49
CA ASP A 249 -12.49 -16.07 -4.39
C ASP A 249 -13.99 -16.15 -4.74
N PRO A 250 -14.38 -15.93 -6.01
CA PRO A 250 -15.76 -16.07 -6.45
C PRO A 250 -16.40 -17.41 -6.10
N ARG A 251 -15.62 -18.50 -5.99
CA ARG A 251 -16.11 -19.85 -5.65
C ARG A 251 -16.68 -19.93 -4.23
N GLU A 252 -16.14 -19.12 -3.32
CA GLU A 252 -16.53 -19.09 -1.90
C GLU A 252 -17.59 -18.04 -1.63
N ASN A 253 -17.72 -17.06 -2.53
CA ASN A 253 -18.48 -15.84 -2.33
C ASN A 253 -19.85 -15.85 -3.01
N GLN A 254 -20.30 -17.03 -3.41
CA GLN A 254 -21.56 -17.20 -4.11
C GLN A 254 -22.73 -16.99 -3.16
N ASN A 255 -23.65 -16.12 -3.55
CA ASN A 255 -24.87 -15.83 -2.79
C ASN A 255 -24.64 -15.27 -1.38
N LEU A 256 -23.42 -14.83 -1.06
CA LEU A 256 -23.15 -14.12 0.18
C LEU A 256 -23.61 -12.66 0.05
N LEU A 257 -24.32 -12.16 1.07
CA LEU A 257 -24.73 -10.76 1.15
C LEU A 257 -23.54 -9.82 1.29
N SER A 258 -22.51 -10.27 2.00
CA SER A 258 -21.25 -9.54 2.19
C SER A 258 -20.12 -10.45 1.77
N PRO A 259 -19.15 -9.94 0.98
CA PRO A 259 -18.05 -10.77 0.52
C PRO A 259 -17.17 -11.19 1.71
N GLU A 260 -16.78 -12.45 1.70
CA GLU A 260 -15.80 -13.04 2.61
C GLU A 260 -14.42 -13.01 1.95
N PHE A 261 -13.41 -12.60 2.73
CA PHE A 261 -12.02 -12.60 2.31
C PHE A 261 -11.20 -13.53 3.17
N ARG A 262 -10.33 -14.31 2.52
CA ARG A 262 -9.30 -15.07 3.23
C ARG A 262 -8.08 -14.20 3.41
N SER A 263 -7.78 -13.84 4.65
CA SER A 263 -6.63 -12.99 4.97
C SER A 263 -5.56 -13.76 5.74
N PHE A 264 -4.32 -13.49 5.39
CA PHE A 264 -3.14 -14.07 6.04
C PHE A 264 -2.15 -12.97 6.37
N HIS A 265 -1.46 -13.12 7.48
CA HIS A 265 -0.39 -12.23 7.88
C HIS A 265 0.82 -13.06 8.31
N LEU A 266 1.92 -12.94 7.57
CA LEU A 266 3.15 -13.70 7.78
C LEU A 266 4.26 -12.80 8.32
N CYS A 267 5.03 -13.31 9.26
CA CYS A 267 6.23 -12.67 9.79
C CYS A 267 7.40 -13.66 9.74
N PRO A 268 8.45 -13.42 8.92
CA PRO A 268 9.64 -14.25 8.94
C PRO A 268 10.31 -14.20 10.33
N SER A 269 10.56 -15.37 10.91
CA SER A 269 11.14 -15.47 12.25
C SER A 269 12.51 -14.80 12.37
N GLU A 270 13.25 -14.77 11.28
CA GLU A 270 14.59 -14.21 11.16
C GLU A 270 14.58 -12.67 11.20
N SER A 271 13.48 -12.02 10.79
CA SER A 271 13.30 -10.56 10.87
C SER A 271 12.32 -10.12 11.96
N LEU A 272 11.83 -11.06 12.78
CA LEU A 272 10.85 -10.81 13.84
C LEU A 272 11.22 -9.64 14.79
N GLY A 273 12.48 -9.59 15.23
CA GLY A 273 13.04 -8.56 16.11
C GLY A 273 13.40 -7.24 15.41
N LEU A 274 13.23 -7.13 14.09
CA LEU A 274 13.40 -5.89 13.33
C LEU A 274 12.06 -5.17 13.26
N VAL A 275 11.91 -4.09 13.99
CA VAL A 275 10.63 -3.38 14.18
C VAL A 275 10.74 -1.97 13.64
N ASN A 276 9.75 -1.55 12.85
CA ASN A 276 9.62 -0.18 12.37
C ASN A 276 8.99 0.68 13.47
N GLU A 277 9.64 1.76 13.88
CA GLU A 277 9.11 2.73 14.87
C GLU A 277 9.47 4.18 14.53
N LYS A 278 10.41 4.42 13.62
CA LYS A 278 10.96 5.76 13.36
C LYS A 278 10.07 6.57 12.43
N TYR A 279 9.58 5.97 11.34
CA TYR A 279 8.76 6.66 10.35
C TYR A 279 7.31 6.18 10.33
N VAL A 280 7.08 4.92 10.70
CA VAL A 280 5.75 4.30 10.75
C VAL A 280 5.53 3.66 12.12
N PRO A 281 4.28 3.63 12.63
CA PRO A 281 3.96 2.96 13.88
C PRO A 281 4.14 1.44 13.77
N ASN A 282 4.56 0.81 14.87
CA ASN A 282 4.65 -0.64 14.97
C ASN A 282 3.28 -1.26 15.26
N HIS A 283 2.64 -1.83 14.23
CA HIS A 283 1.39 -2.60 14.36
C HIS A 283 1.54 -4.07 13.99
N LYS A 284 2.77 -4.60 13.97
CA LYS A 284 3.09 -5.97 13.56
C LYS A 284 2.28 -7.07 14.24
N SER A 285 1.98 -6.91 15.54
CA SER A 285 1.21 -7.87 16.32
C SER A 285 -0.30 -7.63 16.32
N MET A 286 -0.78 -6.62 15.59
CA MET A 286 -2.18 -6.14 15.61
C MET A 286 -2.95 -6.56 14.35
N PHE A 287 -2.79 -7.82 13.94
CA PHE A 287 -3.56 -8.37 12.83
C PHE A 287 -5.02 -8.59 13.25
N LEU A 288 -5.96 -8.00 12.51
CA LEU A 288 -7.37 -7.95 12.88
C LEU A 288 -8.17 -9.17 12.39
N MET A 289 -7.70 -9.85 11.34
CA MET A 289 -8.45 -10.93 10.68
C MET A 289 -8.10 -12.32 11.22
N GLY A 290 -7.35 -12.40 12.32
CA GLY A 290 -6.96 -13.65 12.96
C GLY A 290 -5.56 -13.56 13.58
N GLU A 291 -4.74 -14.57 13.33
CA GLU A 291 -3.43 -14.72 13.94
C GLU A 291 -2.31 -14.40 12.95
N THR A 292 -1.29 -13.69 13.43
CA THR A 292 -0.06 -13.52 12.68
C THR A 292 0.74 -14.82 12.73
N LEU A 293 1.04 -15.39 11.56
CA LEU A 293 1.84 -16.59 11.42
C LEU A 293 3.32 -16.22 11.40
N VAL A 294 4.04 -16.63 12.44
CA VAL A 294 5.49 -16.52 12.51
C VAL A 294 6.09 -17.84 12.07
N MET A 295 6.91 -17.84 11.04
CA MET A 295 7.57 -19.06 10.55
C MET A 295 8.95 -18.74 9.98
N PRO A 296 9.84 -19.74 9.81
CA PRO A 296 11.12 -19.54 9.14
C PRO A 296 10.93 -18.95 7.73
N LEU A 297 11.87 -18.12 7.27
CA LEU A 297 11.79 -17.44 5.97
C LEU A 297 11.55 -18.41 4.81
N ALA A 298 12.23 -19.56 4.84
CA ALA A 298 12.03 -20.62 3.84
C ALA A 298 10.59 -21.13 3.80
N GLN A 299 9.96 -21.25 4.97
CA GLN A 299 8.58 -21.71 5.12
C GLN A 299 7.59 -20.61 4.73
N CYS A 300 7.89 -19.33 4.98
CA CYS A 300 7.13 -18.22 4.41
C CYS A 300 7.11 -18.28 2.88
N ILE A 301 8.27 -18.49 2.25
CA ILE A 301 8.38 -18.59 0.78
C ILE A 301 7.53 -19.75 0.25
N GLU A 302 7.63 -20.93 0.88
CA GLU A 302 6.83 -22.10 0.51
C GLU A 302 5.32 -21.86 0.69
N PHE A 303 4.93 -21.21 1.78
CA PHE A 303 3.55 -20.83 2.05
C PHE A 303 3.00 -19.92 0.94
N ILE A 304 3.73 -18.84 0.63
CA ILE A 304 3.37 -17.86 -0.39
C ILE A 304 3.29 -18.52 -1.76
N GLN A 305 4.28 -19.34 -2.13
CA GLN A 305 4.28 -20.05 -3.40
C GLN A 305 3.05 -20.96 -3.53
N GLY A 306 2.64 -21.64 -2.45
CA GLY A 306 1.42 -22.44 -2.44
C GLY A 306 0.16 -21.61 -2.69
N LEU A 307 0.06 -20.41 -2.10
CA LEU A 307 -1.05 -19.51 -2.39
C LEU A 307 -1.07 -19.06 -3.85
N VAL A 308 0.09 -18.62 -4.38
CA VAL A 308 0.24 -18.22 -5.78
C VAL A 308 -0.15 -19.36 -6.73
N ASN A 309 0.37 -20.56 -6.49
CA ASN A 309 0.06 -21.74 -7.31
C ASN A 309 -1.42 -22.13 -7.28
N TYR A 310 -2.12 -21.90 -6.17
CA TYR A 310 -3.52 -22.27 -6.02
C TYR A 310 -4.47 -21.23 -6.64
N TYR A 311 -4.22 -19.94 -6.41
CA TYR A 311 -5.12 -18.86 -6.82
C TYR A 311 -4.78 -18.24 -8.18
N LEU A 312 -3.49 -18.13 -8.51
CA LEU A 312 -3.01 -17.36 -9.66
C LEU A 312 -2.57 -18.20 -10.85
N VAL A 313 -2.34 -19.50 -10.68
CA VAL A 313 -1.97 -20.42 -11.76
C VAL A 313 -3.20 -21.22 -12.20
N PRO A 314 -3.69 -21.06 -13.45
CA PRO A 314 -4.77 -21.89 -13.97
C PRO A 314 -4.37 -23.37 -14.04
N LYS A 315 -5.32 -24.27 -13.75
CA LYS A 315 -5.11 -25.70 -13.97
C LYS A 315 -5.24 -25.99 -15.47
N PRO A 316 -4.24 -26.60 -16.12
CA PRO A 316 -4.22 -26.77 -17.58
C PRO A 316 -5.42 -27.59 -18.12
N ASP A 317 -5.97 -28.50 -17.31
CA ASP A 317 -7.07 -29.39 -17.70
C ASP A 317 -8.46 -28.89 -17.26
N ILE A 318 -8.55 -27.73 -16.61
CA ILE A 318 -9.81 -27.16 -16.11
C ILE A 318 -9.93 -25.72 -16.60
N ASP A 319 -10.78 -25.49 -17.60
CA ASP A 319 -11.26 -24.13 -17.90
C ASP A 319 -12.27 -23.72 -16.82
N ASP A 320 -11.73 -23.08 -15.77
CA ASP A 320 -12.52 -22.55 -14.66
C ASP A 320 -13.18 -21.20 -14.98
N SER A 321 -12.90 -20.62 -16.15
CA SER A 321 -13.47 -19.37 -16.65
C SER A 321 -13.25 -18.12 -15.78
N TYR A 322 -12.42 -18.22 -14.74
CA TYR A 322 -12.14 -17.11 -13.82
C TYR A 322 -10.98 -16.26 -14.32
N ASP A 323 -11.17 -14.95 -14.29
CA ASP A 323 -10.07 -14.00 -14.38
C ASP A 323 -9.26 -14.03 -13.08
N ARG A 324 -7.99 -13.62 -13.17
CA ARG A 324 -7.09 -13.57 -12.02
C ARG A 324 -6.38 -12.23 -11.98
N ALA A 325 -6.33 -11.63 -10.80
CA ALA A 325 -5.66 -10.36 -10.61
C ALA A 325 -4.88 -10.30 -9.30
N ILE A 326 -3.68 -9.71 -9.36
CA ILE A 326 -2.97 -9.23 -8.19
C ILE A 326 -3.47 -7.82 -7.88
N VAL A 327 -3.79 -7.59 -6.60
CA VAL A 327 -4.29 -6.32 -6.09
C VAL A 327 -3.26 -5.72 -5.13
N GLY A 328 -3.10 -4.41 -5.16
CA GLY A 328 -2.30 -3.70 -4.16
C GLY A 328 -2.53 -2.20 -4.20
N HIS A 329 -1.73 -1.48 -3.41
CA HIS A 329 -1.77 -0.02 -3.33
C HIS A 329 -0.36 0.53 -3.58
N ASP A 330 -0.05 0.89 -4.83
CA ASP A 330 1.34 1.07 -5.31
C ASP A 330 2.13 -0.26 -5.36
N VAL A 331 1.49 -1.29 -5.93
CA VAL A 331 1.84 -2.73 -5.79
C VAL A 331 3.18 -3.14 -6.41
N GLN A 332 3.78 -2.25 -7.21
CA GLN A 332 5.00 -2.57 -7.96
C GLN A 332 6.18 -2.91 -7.03
N SER A 333 6.24 -2.28 -5.86
CA SER A 333 7.26 -2.54 -4.84
C SER A 333 7.06 -3.93 -4.21
N ASP A 334 5.81 -4.32 -3.92
CA ASP A 334 5.45 -5.64 -3.41
C ASP A 334 5.85 -6.75 -4.36
N LEU A 335 5.57 -6.58 -5.65
CA LEU A 335 5.99 -7.53 -6.68
C LEU A 335 7.52 -7.65 -6.77
N HIS A 336 8.25 -6.56 -6.55
CA HIS A 336 9.71 -6.60 -6.51
C HIS A 336 10.22 -7.37 -5.28
N TRP A 337 9.63 -7.16 -4.11
CA TRP A 337 9.97 -7.89 -2.89
C TRP A 337 9.65 -9.38 -2.96
N LEU A 338 8.49 -9.77 -3.49
CA LEU A 338 8.13 -11.18 -3.71
C LEU A 338 9.15 -11.89 -4.62
N LYS A 339 9.55 -11.25 -5.72
CA LYS A 339 10.62 -11.77 -6.59
C LYS A 339 11.96 -11.84 -5.86
N GLY A 340 12.26 -10.86 -5.00
CA GLY A 340 13.43 -10.86 -4.12
C GLY A 340 13.45 -12.00 -3.10
N MET A 341 12.28 -12.49 -2.69
CA MET A 341 12.09 -13.69 -1.88
C MET A 341 12.11 -14.99 -2.69
N PHE A 342 12.33 -14.92 -4.00
CA PHE A 342 12.32 -16.07 -4.91
C PHE A 342 10.94 -16.73 -5.09
N VAL A 343 9.86 -15.98 -4.86
CA VAL A 343 8.50 -16.41 -5.23
C VAL A 343 8.37 -16.34 -6.75
N ASP A 344 7.99 -17.46 -7.36
CA ASP A 344 7.72 -17.57 -8.79
C ASP A 344 6.29 -17.10 -9.06
N LEU A 345 6.19 -15.92 -9.67
CA LEU A 345 4.93 -15.31 -10.04
C LEU A 345 4.60 -15.66 -11.49
N PRO A 346 3.32 -15.97 -11.82
CA PRO A 346 2.90 -16.20 -13.19
C PRO A 346 3.13 -14.95 -14.07
N HIS A 347 2.95 -15.10 -15.38
CA HIS A 347 3.07 -13.97 -16.28
C HIS A 347 2.02 -12.91 -15.92
N VAL A 348 2.52 -11.77 -15.44
CA VAL A 348 1.71 -10.61 -15.06
C VAL A 348 1.64 -9.62 -16.21
N THR A 349 0.45 -9.08 -16.43
CA THR A 349 0.18 -8.07 -17.46
C THR A 349 -0.56 -6.89 -16.84
N GLY A 350 -0.58 -5.76 -17.55
CA GLY A 350 -1.49 -4.67 -17.22
C GLY A 350 -2.96 -5.10 -17.38
N ILE A 351 -3.89 -4.20 -17.05
CA ILE A 351 -5.32 -4.51 -17.10
C ILE A 351 -5.83 -4.85 -18.52
N HIS A 352 -5.15 -4.33 -19.55
CA HIS A 352 -5.50 -4.44 -20.98
C HIS A 352 -5.23 -5.79 -21.67
N SER A 353 -4.91 -6.86 -20.95
CA SER A 353 -4.61 -8.15 -21.58
C SER A 353 -5.87 -9.00 -21.78
N ASP A 354 -6.13 -9.37 -23.04
CA ASP A 354 -7.14 -10.36 -23.42
C ASP A 354 -6.65 -11.81 -23.22
N ASP A 355 -5.37 -12.01 -22.86
CA ASP A 355 -4.84 -13.34 -22.56
C ASP A 355 -5.35 -13.80 -21.19
N LYS A 356 -6.26 -14.77 -21.22
CA LYS A 356 -6.85 -15.39 -20.01
C LYS A 356 -5.82 -16.14 -19.16
N ASN A 357 -4.68 -16.51 -19.74
CA ASN A 357 -3.60 -17.16 -18.99
C ASN A 357 -2.69 -16.15 -18.27
N CYS A 358 -2.90 -14.85 -18.48
CA CYS A 358 -2.18 -13.80 -17.80
C CYS A 358 -2.90 -13.36 -16.53
N VAL A 359 -2.10 -13.05 -15.51
CA VAL A 359 -2.60 -12.42 -14.28
C VAL A 359 -2.58 -10.90 -14.45
N LYS A 360 -3.73 -10.26 -14.21
CA LYS A 360 -3.88 -8.80 -14.32
C LYS A 360 -3.33 -8.12 -13.06
N ILE A 361 -2.94 -6.85 -13.17
CA ILE A 361 -2.58 -6.00 -12.02
C ILE A 361 -3.66 -4.95 -11.82
N LEU A 362 -4.25 -4.93 -10.63
CA LEU A 362 -5.25 -3.94 -10.20
C LEU A 362 -4.68 -3.12 -9.05
N ASP A 363 -4.20 -1.92 -9.37
CA ASP A 363 -3.59 -1.02 -8.39
C ASP A 363 -4.60 0.04 -7.92
N THR A 364 -4.96 -0.02 -6.65
CA THR A 364 -5.93 0.89 -6.04
C THR A 364 -5.45 2.33 -5.98
N SER A 365 -4.15 2.57 -5.81
CA SER A 365 -3.55 3.90 -5.88
C SER A 365 -3.67 4.46 -7.30
N HIS A 366 -3.42 3.62 -8.31
CA HIS A 366 -3.58 3.99 -9.70
C HIS A 366 -5.04 4.34 -10.04
N LEU A 367 -5.99 3.45 -9.70
CA LEU A 367 -7.42 3.68 -9.91
C LEU A 367 -7.90 4.95 -9.20
N TYR A 368 -7.49 5.16 -7.95
CA TYR A 368 -7.79 6.38 -7.20
C TYR A 368 -7.27 7.63 -7.93
N LYS A 369 -6.02 7.64 -8.39
CA LYS A 369 -5.42 8.78 -9.11
C LYS A 369 -6.14 9.10 -10.41
N ARG A 370 -6.67 8.10 -11.11
CA ARG A 370 -7.46 8.27 -12.33
C ARG A 370 -8.82 8.93 -12.09
N LEU A 371 -9.40 8.73 -10.91
CA LEU A 371 -10.69 9.27 -10.51
C LEU A 371 -10.57 10.65 -9.84
N TYR A 372 -9.66 10.77 -8.86
CA TYR A 372 -9.62 11.91 -7.94
C TYR A 372 -8.28 12.65 -7.91
N GLY A 373 -7.24 12.08 -8.54
CA GLY A 373 -5.89 12.64 -8.54
C GLY A 373 -5.02 12.22 -7.36
N LEU A 374 -3.96 13.00 -7.11
CA LEU A 374 -2.95 12.68 -6.10
C LEU A 374 -3.40 12.97 -4.66
N LYS A 375 -4.35 13.90 -4.48
CA LYS A 375 -4.81 14.32 -3.16
C LYS A 375 -5.60 13.21 -2.47
N GLY A 376 -5.23 12.89 -1.23
CA GLY A 376 -5.88 11.81 -0.47
C GLY A 376 -5.60 10.40 -0.97
N CYS A 377 -4.57 10.22 -1.82
CA CYS A 377 -4.29 8.93 -2.44
C CYS A 377 -3.62 7.91 -1.50
N SER A 378 -3.18 8.29 -0.29
CA SER A 378 -2.67 7.29 0.66
C SER A 378 -3.79 6.33 1.08
N LEU A 379 -3.45 5.07 1.36
CA LEU A 379 -4.42 4.03 1.72
C LEU A 379 -5.42 4.51 2.79
N GLY A 380 -4.93 5.03 3.93
CA GLY A 380 -5.81 5.55 4.99
C GLY A 380 -6.77 6.67 4.56
N LYS A 381 -6.31 7.61 3.73
CA LYS A 381 -7.15 8.71 3.22
C LYS A 381 -8.16 8.19 2.19
N ALA A 382 -7.76 7.26 1.33
CA ALA A 382 -8.65 6.63 0.37
C ALA A 382 -9.73 5.79 1.08
N LEU A 383 -9.38 5.01 2.12
CA LEU A 383 -10.33 4.28 2.96
C LEU A 383 -11.34 5.22 3.63
N ARG A 384 -10.85 6.34 4.18
CA ARG A 384 -11.70 7.37 4.80
C ARG A 384 -12.69 7.98 3.80
N LEU A 385 -12.25 8.32 2.59
CA LEU A 385 -13.12 8.83 1.51
C LEU A 385 -14.23 7.85 1.16
N HIS A 386 -13.91 6.56 1.12
CA HIS A 386 -14.86 5.52 0.77
C HIS A 386 -15.66 4.99 1.98
N GLY A 387 -15.55 5.64 3.14
CA GLY A 387 -16.30 5.31 4.35
C GLY A 387 -16.00 3.92 4.88
N ILE A 388 -14.77 3.43 4.69
CA ILE A 388 -14.30 2.14 5.21
C ILE A 388 -13.64 2.38 6.58
N PRO A 389 -14.24 1.89 7.69
CA PRO A 389 -13.60 1.95 8.99
C PRO A 389 -12.31 1.14 8.97
N HIS A 390 -11.23 1.71 9.47
CA HIS A 390 -9.93 1.07 9.50
C HIS A 390 -9.17 1.44 10.77
N SER A 391 -8.27 0.55 11.16
CA SER A 391 -7.37 0.70 12.31
C SER A 391 -6.14 -0.16 12.07
N TYR A 392 -5.04 0.18 12.74
CA TYR A 392 -3.78 -0.56 12.67
C TYR A 392 -3.23 -0.71 11.24
N LEU A 393 -3.23 0.39 10.46
CA LEU A 393 -2.44 0.50 9.23
C LEU A 393 -0.95 0.35 9.55
N HIS A 394 -0.12 -0.09 8.60
CA HIS A 394 1.25 -0.58 8.83
C HIS A 394 1.29 -1.94 9.54
N ASN A 395 0.25 -2.74 9.31
CA ASN A 395 0.26 -4.17 9.51
C ASN A 395 -0.07 -4.76 8.14
N ALA A 396 0.87 -5.45 7.52
CA ALA A 396 0.76 -5.84 6.12
C ALA A 396 -0.53 -6.66 5.84
N GLY A 397 -0.93 -7.52 6.78
CA GLY A 397 -2.16 -8.31 6.66
C GLY A 397 -3.43 -7.45 6.65
N ASN A 398 -3.50 -6.46 7.54
CA ASN A 398 -4.60 -5.50 7.57
C ASN A 398 -4.62 -4.64 6.31
N ASP A 399 -3.46 -4.17 5.86
CA ASP A 399 -3.34 -3.28 4.70
C ASP A 399 -3.72 -4.01 3.40
N ALA A 400 -3.33 -5.28 3.23
CA ALA A 400 -3.81 -6.11 2.14
C ALA A 400 -5.35 -6.30 2.19
N HIS A 401 -5.92 -6.54 3.38
CA HIS A 401 -7.36 -6.69 3.56
C HIS A 401 -8.14 -5.41 3.24
N TYR A 402 -7.70 -4.28 3.75
CA TYR A 402 -8.32 -2.99 3.47
C TYR A 402 -8.15 -2.57 2.02
N THR A 403 -7.02 -2.89 1.39
CA THR A 403 -6.78 -2.62 -0.04
C THR A 403 -7.79 -3.39 -0.91
N LEU A 404 -8.05 -4.66 -0.59
CA LEU A 404 -9.06 -5.45 -1.29
C LEU A 404 -10.48 -4.89 -1.10
N GLN A 405 -10.84 -4.53 0.14
CA GLN A 405 -12.11 -3.84 0.44
C GLN A 405 -12.24 -2.54 -0.35
N LEU A 406 -11.17 -1.76 -0.41
CA LEU A 406 -11.13 -0.49 -1.11
C LEU A 406 -11.33 -0.69 -2.62
N LEU A 407 -10.64 -1.66 -3.23
CA LEU A 407 -10.82 -1.97 -4.65
C LEU A 407 -12.27 -2.32 -4.97
N MET A 408 -12.87 -3.24 -4.21
CA MET A 408 -14.25 -3.68 -4.42
C MET A 408 -15.24 -2.52 -4.24
N ASN A 409 -15.03 -1.65 -3.24
CA ASN A 409 -15.87 -0.47 -3.05
C ASN A 409 -15.72 0.55 -4.18
N MET A 410 -14.48 0.80 -4.63
CA MET A 410 -14.22 1.74 -5.72
C MET A 410 -14.76 1.24 -7.06
N GLY A 411 -14.81 -0.08 -7.26
CA GLY A 411 -15.30 -0.71 -8.48
C GLY A 411 -16.81 -0.98 -8.52
N ASP A 412 -17.50 -0.92 -7.38
CA ASP A 412 -18.95 -1.14 -7.31
C ASP A 412 -19.71 0.09 -7.81
N VAL A 413 -20.18 0.00 -9.05
CA VAL A 413 -20.90 1.07 -9.75
C VAL A 413 -22.11 1.58 -8.95
N GLN A 414 -22.88 0.67 -8.34
CA GLN A 414 -24.09 1.03 -7.60
C GLN A 414 -23.74 1.81 -6.33
N ARG A 415 -22.70 1.37 -5.63
CA ARG A 415 -22.20 2.04 -4.43
C ARG A 415 -21.63 3.42 -4.76
N ARG A 416 -20.92 3.56 -5.89
CA ARG A 416 -20.42 4.87 -6.37
C ARG A 416 -21.55 5.86 -6.59
N VAL A 417 -22.61 5.45 -7.28
CA VAL A 417 -23.81 6.27 -7.51
C VAL A 417 -24.48 6.64 -6.19
N GLN A 418 -24.73 5.66 -5.32
CA GLN A 418 -25.40 5.89 -4.02
C GLN A 418 -24.64 6.86 -3.12
N ARG A 419 -23.31 6.78 -3.12
CA ARG A 419 -22.43 7.62 -2.28
C ARG A 419 -22.07 8.95 -2.91
N GLY A 420 -22.43 9.18 -4.18
CA GLY A 420 -22.08 10.40 -4.90
C GLY A 420 -20.58 10.57 -5.10
N TRP A 421 -19.80 9.49 -5.16
CA TRP A 421 -18.34 9.56 -5.31
C TRP A 421 -17.89 10.12 -6.66
N ASP A 422 -18.79 10.19 -7.64
CA ASP A 422 -18.53 10.78 -8.95
C ASP A 422 -18.81 12.29 -9.01
N ASP A 423 -19.31 12.89 -7.94
CA ASP A 423 -19.35 14.35 -7.79
C ASP A 423 -17.94 14.84 -7.41
N LEU A 424 -17.15 15.15 -8.43
CA LEU A 424 -15.76 15.56 -8.25
C LEU A 424 -15.62 16.87 -7.46
N TYR A 425 -16.62 17.76 -7.49
CA TYR A 425 -16.57 19.00 -6.70
C TYR A 425 -16.76 18.71 -5.22
N ALA A 426 -17.74 17.87 -4.88
CA ALA A 426 -17.96 17.44 -3.50
C ALA A 426 -16.76 16.67 -2.93
N VAL A 427 -16.18 15.76 -3.72
CA VAL A 427 -14.97 15.02 -3.34
C VAL A 427 -13.79 15.97 -3.16
N HIS A 428 -13.55 16.88 -4.10
CA HIS A 428 -12.46 17.86 -4.01
C HIS A 428 -12.58 18.73 -2.75
N HIS A 429 -13.76 19.26 -2.46
CA HIS A 429 -14.00 20.06 -1.25
C HIS A 429 -13.75 19.27 0.03
N THR A 430 -14.19 18.00 0.05
CA THR A 430 -13.96 17.11 1.19
C THR A 430 -12.47 16.88 1.44
N LEU A 431 -11.72 16.58 0.37
CA LEU A 431 -10.28 16.35 0.46
C LEU A 431 -9.52 17.62 0.89
N GLN A 432 -9.88 18.77 0.34
CA GLN A 432 -9.28 20.05 0.72
C GLN A 432 -9.54 20.36 2.20
N HIS A 433 -10.78 20.19 2.66
CA HIS A 433 -11.13 20.40 4.06
C HIS A 433 -10.31 19.50 5.00
N TRP A 434 -10.07 18.24 4.62
CA TRP A 434 -9.22 17.34 5.40
C TRP A 434 -7.76 17.77 5.41
N GLU A 435 -7.21 18.24 4.28
CA GLU A 435 -5.84 18.79 4.23
C GLU A 435 -5.70 20.00 5.18
N GLU A 436 -6.69 20.88 5.21
CA GLU A 436 -6.73 22.04 6.12
C GLU A 436 -6.77 21.60 7.59
N LEU A 437 -7.60 20.61 7.94
CA LEU A 437 -7.66 20.05 9.29
C LEU A 437 -6.35 19.35 9.70
N ASP A 438 -5.77 18.54 8.81
CA ASP A 438 -4.51 17.84 9.07
C ASP A 438 -3.38 18.86 9.32
N ALA A 439 -3.35 19.97 8.57
CA ALA A 439 -2.37 21.04 8.75
C ALA A 439 -2.52 21.76 10.11
N LEU A 440 -3.76 21.99 10.56
CA LEU A 440 -4.05 22.59 11.87
C LEU A 440 -3.64 21.67 13.03
N LEU A 441 -3.83 20.36 12.88
CA LEU A 441 -3.42 19.37 13.87
C LEU A 441 -1.89 19.21 13.91
N SER A 442 -1.23 19.27 12.75
CA SER A 442 0.24 19.12 12.64
C SER A 442 1.02 20.33 13.17
N THR A 443 0.39 21.50 13.23
CA THR A 443 1.00 22.76 13.73
C THR A 443 0.75 23.00 15.22
N SER A 444 -0.07 22.17 15.88
CA SER A 444 -0.30 22.24 17.31
C SER A 444 0.81 21.51 18.08
N PRO A 445 1.55 22.17 18.98
CA PRO A 445 2.47 21.49 19.87
C PRO A 445 1.63 20.72 20.92
N ASN A 446 1.76 19.39 20.94
CA ASN A 446 1.07 18.41 21.82
C ASN A 446 -0.17 17.71 21.24
N VAL A 447 0.03 16.89 20.20
CA VAL A 447 -0.72 15.62 20.09
C VAL A 447 0.27 14.47 19.86
N SER A 448 1.28 14.37 20.71
CA SER A 448 2.03 13.13 20.91
C SER A 448 1.62 12.56 22.27
N ALA A 449 1.07 11.33 22.22
CA ALA A 449 0.68 10.50 23.35
C ALA A 449 -0.50 11.00 24.21
N ILE A 450 -1.73 10.70 23.78
CA ILE A 450 -2.76 10.32 24.75
C ILE A 450 -2.40 8.91 25.24
N SER A 451 -1.54 8.87 26.25
CA SER A 451 -1.40 7.72 27.13
C SER A 451 -2.72 7.55 27.90
N PRO A 452 -3.28 6.34 28.06
CA PRO A 452 -4.42 6.14 28.93
C PRO A 452 -3.96 6.15 30.39
N GLU A 453 -3.61 7.33 30.92
CA GLU A 453 -3.45 7.55 32.35
C GLU A 453 -4.32 8.72 32.78
N SER A 454 -5.61 8.46 32.94
CA SER A 454 -6.48 9.32 33.72
C SER A 454 -5.99 9.34 35.17
N LYS A 455 -5.21 10.36 35.55
CA LYS A 455 -4.93 10.67 36.95
C LYS A 455 -6.21 11.20 37.59
N SER A 456 -6.97 10.31 38.22
CA SER A 456 -8.02 10.72 39.16
C SER A 456 -7.37 11.33 40.40
N THR A 457 -7.58 12.62 40.60
CA THR A 457 -7.38 13.31 41.86
C THR A 457 -8.34 12.73 42.91
N GLY A 458 -7.81 11.91 43.81
CA GLY A 458 -8.61 11.26 44.85
C GLY A 458 -7.73 10.77 46.01
N THR A 459 -7.80 11.52 47.10
CA THR A 459 -7.46 11.23 48.50
C THR A 459 -6.83 9.86 48.82
N LYS A 460 -5.66 9.89 49.46
CA LYS A 460 -4.94 8.73 50.02
C LYS A 460 -5.85 7.86 50.89
N VAL A 461 -6.26 6.70 50.36
CA VAL A 461 -6.83 5.60 51.15
C VAL A 461 -5.86 4.42 51.08
N LYS A 462 -5.34 4.00 52.24
CA LYS A 462 -4.57 2.77 52.38
C LYS A 462 -5.41 1.58 51.90
N ARG A 463 -5.07 1.00 50.75
CA ARG A 463 -5.67 -0.26 50.27
C ARG A 463 -4.75 -1.43 50.58
N THR A 464 -5.27 -2.34 51.38
CA THR A 464 -4.77 -3.67 51.68
C THR A 464 -4.63 -4.51 50.40
N ARG A 465 -3.53 -5.25 50.27
CA ARG A 465 -3.29 -6.22 49.19
C ARG A 465 -4.40 -7.28 49.21
N THR A 466 -5.32 -7.18 48.26
CA THR A 466 -6.16 -8.30 47.85
C THR A 466 -5.91 -8.51 46.37
N SER A 467 -5.37 -9.68 46.04
CA SER A 467 -5.14 -10.18 44.69
C SER A 467 -6.48 -10.30 43.96
N ARG A 468 -6.91 -9.25 43.27
CA ARG A 468 -7.97 -9.36 42.27
C ARG A 468 -7.32 -9.82 40.99
N ALA A 469 -7.58 -11.08 40.64
CA ALA A 469 -7.34 -11.63 39.31
C ALA A 469 -7.83 -10.62 38.27
N ILE A 470 -6.90 -10.16 37.42
CA ILE A 470 -7.23 -9.43 36.21
C ILE A 470 -8.13 -10.37 35.42
N ARG A 471 -9.41 -10.01 35.26
CA ARG A 471 -10.27 -10.70 34.31
C ARG A 471 -9.73 -10.35 32.93
N ASN A 472 -8.82 -11.18 32.42
CA ASN A 472 -8.39 -11.18 31.03
C ASN A 472 -9.64 -11.48 30.20
N TRP A 473 -10.24 -10.43 29.66
CA TRP A 473 -11.14 -10.52 28.51
C TRP A 473 -10.33 -10.62 27.21
N ASP A 474 -9.13 -11.23 27.27
CA ASP A 474 -8.36 -11.60 26.09
C ASP A 474 -9.15 -12.71 25.40
N THR A 475 -10.03 -12.32 24.48
CA THR A 475 -10.49 -13.25 23.45
C THR A 475 -9.24 -13.67 22.68
N HIS A 476 -8.75 -14.88 22.95
CA HIS A 476 -7.47 -15.46 22.49
C HIS A 476 -7.24 -15.52 20.95
N LEU A 477 -8.08 -14.83 20.16
CA LEU A 477 -8.14 -14.83 18.70
C LEU A 477 -7.19 -13.81 18.04
N SER A 478 -6.54 -12.94 18.81
CA SER A 478 -5.60 -11.93 18.31
C SER A 478 -4.23 -12.16 18.92
N GLY A 479 -3.22 -12.41 18.09
CA GLY A 479 -1.86 -12.69 18.56
C GLY A 479 -0.96 -13.28 17.48
N MET A 480 0.26 -13.64 17.87
CA MET A 480 1.24 -14.24 16.97
C MET A 480 1.49 -15.70 17.37
N VAL A 481 1.55 -16.59 16.39
CA VAL A 481 1.82 -18.03 16.59
C VAL A 481 3.01 -18.44 15.77
N TYR A 482 3.92 -19.18 16.41
CA TYR A 482 5.07 -19.76 15.74
C TYR A 482 4.73 -21.14 15.17
N HIS A 483 5.04 -21.32 13.89
CA HIS A 483 5.04 -22.59 13.19
C HIS A 483 6.46 -22.92 12.75
N GLU A 484 7.00 -24.04 13.23
CA GLU A 484 8.35 -24.49 12.88
C GLU A 484 8.45 -24.83 11.39
N ASN A 485 7.35 -25.34 10.81
CA ASN A 485 7.22 -25.67 9.40
C ASN A 485 5.76 -25.59 8.95
N LEU A 486 5.55 -25.61 7.64
CA LEU A 486 4.25 -25.54 6.99
C LEU A 486 3.30 -26.67 7.44
N GLN A 487 3.82 -27.87 7.73
CA GLN A 487 2.99 -28.98 8.20
C GLN A 487 2.36 -28.69 9.56
N THR A 488 3.09 -28.05 10.48
CA THR A 488 2.52 -27.65 11.79
C THR A 488 1.38 -26.63 11.64
N PHE A 489 1.43 -25.76 10.61
CA PHE A 489 0.33 -24.87 10.27
C PHE A 489 -0.86 -25.62 9.67
N ILE A 490 -0.63 -26.53 8.73
CA ILE A 490 -1.70 -27.34 8.12
C ILE A 490 -2.43 -28.17 9.19
N GLN A 491 -1.69 -28.71 10.16
CA GLN A 491 -2.28 -29.44 11.29
C GLN A 491 -3.09 -28.54 12.22
N SER A 492 -2.72 -27.26 12.41
CA SER A 492 -3.46 -26.36 13.30
C SER A 492 -4.79 -25.89 12.71
N ILE A 493 -4.92 -25.86 11.38
CA ILE A 493 -6.20 -25.54 10.71
C ILE A 493 -7.09 -26.77 10.53
N TYR A 494 -6.56 -27.98 10.75
CA TYR A 494 -7.31 -29.23 10.64
C TYR A 494 -7.98 -29.55 11.97
N VAL A 495 -9.31 -29.39 12.06
CA VAL A 495 -10.08 -29.89 13.20
C VAL A 495 -10.47 -31.35 12.91
N PRO A 496 -10.01 -32.34 13.69
CA PRO A 496 -10.44 -33.72 13.51
C PRO A 496 -11.96 -33.81 13.77
N GLU A 497 -12.69 -34.50 12.87
CA GLU A 497 -14.14 -34.74 12.99
C GLU A 497 -14.57 -35.33 14.34
N SER A 498 -13.65 -35.96 15.08
CA SER A 498 -13.87 -36.54 16.41
C SER A 498 -13.96 -35.54 17.57
N SER A 499 -13.89 -34.23 17.32
CA SER A 499 -13.94 -33.18 18.35
C SER A 499 -15.34 -32.57 18.57
N CYS A 500 -16.32 -32.94 17.74
CA CYS A 500 -17.73 -32.57 17.91
C CYS A 500 -18.55 -33.81 18.28
N ILE A 501 -18.49 -34.20 19.56
CA ILE A 501 -19.47 -35.10 20.19
C ILE A 501 -20.00 -34.42 21.44
#